data_AF-A0AAF0WI33-F1
#
_entry.id   AF-A0AAF0WI33-F1
#
_cell.length_a   1.000
_cell.length_b   1.000
_cell.length_c   1.000
_cell.angle_alpha   90.00
_cell.angle_beta   90.00
_cell.angle_gamma   90.00
#
_symmetry.space_group_name_H-M   'P 1'
#
loop_
_entity.id
_entity.type
_entity.pdbx_description
1 polymer ?
#
loop_
_entity_poly.entity_id
_entity_poly.type
_entity_poly.pdbx_seq_one_letter_code
_entity_poly.pdbx_strand_id
1 'polypeptide(L)'
;MDFKRGDVVEIMGTEEGFEGSYFEAILISKVSNNDYIVQYNTLMNDDKSGPARAFVSGKDIQPVPEEIMPEKGFSLNDRVDVYYREGWWVGKITEKLENEYRVWFEHTGDEGVYSPTHTQMRLHRDWINGKWV
;
A
#
# COMPACT_ATOMS: atom_id res chain seq x y z
N MET A 1 5.76 -18.07 -0.05
CA MET A 1 4.30 -18.17 0.19
C MET A 1 3.65 -18.54 -1.11
N ASP A 2 2.61 -19.37 -1.11
CA ASP A 2 1.84 -19.66 -2.32
C ASP A 2 0.50 -18.93 -2.23
N PHE A 3 0.39 -17.84 -2.99
CA PHE A 3 -0.87 -17.13 -3.17
C PHE A 3 -1.81 -17.93 -4.08
N LYS A 4 -3.10 -17.84 -3.80
CA LYS A 4 -4.16 -18.55 -4.51
C LYS A 4 -5.07 -17.57 -5.21
N ARG A 5 -5.71 -18.05 -6.28
CA ARG A 5 -6.74 -17.28 -6.97
C ARG A 5 -7.82 -16.85 -5.99
N GLY A 6 -8.15 -15.56 -6.00
CA GLY A 6 -9.13 -14.94 -5.11
C GLY A 6 -8.53 -14.32 -3.85
N ASP A 7 -7.25 -14.55 -3.55
CA ASP A 7 -6.58 -13.87 -2.45
C ASP A 7 -6.53 -12.35 -2.72
N VAL A 8 -6.89 -11.56 -1.70
CA VAL A 8 -6.69 -10.10 -1.70
C VAL A 8 -5.30 -9.82 -1.19
N VAL A 9 -4.54 -9.04 -1.95
CA VAL A 9 -3.13 -8.76 -1.74
C VAL A 9 -2.85 -7.29 -2.02
N GLU A 10 -1.68 -6.82 -1.57
CA GLU A 10 -1.14 -5.53 -1.98
C GLU A 10 0.06 -5.73 -2.88
N ILE A 11 0.13 -4.92 -3.94
CA ILE A 11 1.21 -4.90 -4.92
C ILE A 11 2.07 -3.68 -4.68
N MET A 12 3.37 -3.90 -4.48
CA MET A 12 4.34 -2.82 -4.36
C MET A 12 4.50 -2.08 -5.69
N GLY A 13 4.41 -0.75 -5.64
CA GLY A 13 4.72 0.12 -6.79
C GLY A 13 6.22 0.14 -7.05
N THR A 14 6.66 -0.56 -8.09
CA THR A 14 8.07 -0.62 -8.51
C THR A 14 8.38 0.22 -9.75
N GLU A 15 7.35 0.78 -10.37
CA GLU A 15 7.46 1.66 -11.54
C GLU A 15 7.78 3.09 -11.12
N GLU A 16 8.45 3.84 -12.01
CA GLU A 16 8.82 5.23 -11.77
C GLU A 16 7.58 6.08 -11.46
N GLY A 17 7.60 6.77 -10.33
CA GLY A 17 6.50 7.57 -9.81
C GLY A 17 5.53 6.81 -8.91
N PHE A 18 5.74 5.52 -8.68
CA PHE A 18 4.95 4.68 -7.76
C PHE A 18 5.80 4.12 -6.61
N GLU A 19 7.08 4.49 -6.51
CA GLU A 19 7.96 3.98 -5.46
C GLU A 19 7.44 4.32 -4.06
N GLY A 20 7.44 3.31 -3.19
CA GLY A 20 6.91 3.45 -1.83
C GLY A 20 5.38 3.44 -1.75
N SER A 21 4.69 3.00 -2.81
CA SER A 21 3.25 2.79 -2.78
C SER A 21 2.86 1.31 -2.79
N TYR A 22 1.66 1.01 -2.32
CA TYR A 22 1.05 -0.31 -2.33
C TYR A 22 -0.39 -0.22 -2.85
N PHE A 23 -0.75 -1.05 -3.82
CA PHE A 23 -2.08 -1.06 -4.42
C PHE A 23 -2.80 -2.37 -4.14
N GLU A 24 -4.02 -2.28 -3.63
CA GLU A 24 -4.85 -3.45 -3.36
C GLU A 24 -5.30 -4.11 -4.67
N ALA A 25 -5.14 -5.43 -4.74
CA ALA A 25 -5.49 -6.23 -5.90
C ALA A 25 -6.01 -7.61 -5.50
N ILE A 26 -6.73 -8.25 -6.41
CA ILE A 26 -7.15 -9.64 -6.31
C ILE A 26 -6.30 -10.49 -7.25
N LEU A 27 -5.81 -11.62 -6.73
CA LEU A 27 -5.05 -12.57 -7.54
C LEU A 27 -5.97 -13.35 -8.48
N ILE A 28 -5.71 -13.25 -9.79
CA ILE A 28 -6.55 -13.87 -10.83
C ILE A 28 -6.00 -15.24 -11.24
N SER A 29 -4.69 -15.34 -11.44
CA SER A 29 -4.04 -16.59 -11.83
C SER A 29 -2.55 -16.58 -11.51
N LYS A 30 -2.01 -17.79 -11.32
CA LYS A 30 -0.57 -18.06 -11.29
C LYS A 30 -0.12 -18.43 -12.70
N VAL A 31 0.87 -17.73 -13.22
CA VAL A 31 1.39 -17.89 -14.60
C VAL A 31 2.62 -18.80 -14.62
N SER A 32 3.48 -18.66 -13.61
CA SER A 32 4.71 -19.44 -13.45
C SER A 32 4.93 -19.79 -11.97
N ASN A 33 6.09 -20.33 -11.59
CA ASN A 33 6.40 -20.61 -10.19
C ASN A 33 6.26 -19.38 -9.27
N ASN A 34 6.58 -18.18 -9.77
CA ASN A 34 6.57 -16.96 -8.96
C ASN A 34 5.92 -15.75 -9.65
N ASP A 35 5.28 -15.91 -10.80
CA ASP A 35 4.64 -14.79 -11.49
C ASP A 35 3.12 -14.98 -11.54
N TYR A 36 2.40 -13.88 -11.39
CA TYR A 36 0.95 -13.86 -11.21
C TYR A 36 0.31 -12.79 -12.10
N ILE A 37 -0.96 -13.01 -12.44
CA ILE A 37 -1.84 -11.96 -12.95
C ILE A 37 -2.71 -11.50 -11.80
N VAL A 38 -2.73 -10.21 -11.58
CA VAL A 38 -3.58 -9.55 -10.58
C VAL A 38 -4.53 -8.59 -11.28
N GLN A 39 -5.64 -8.31 -10.60
CA GLN A 39 -6.57 -7.26 -10.98
C GLN A 39 -6.65 -6.26 -9.83
N TYR A 40 -6.31 -5.01 -10.09
CA TYR A 40 -6.39 -3.96 -9.08
C TYR A 40 -7.83 -3.68 -8.70
N ASN A 41 -8.05 -3.37 -7.42
CA ASN A 41 -9.39 -3.09 -6.91
C ASN A 41 -9.85 -1.66 -7.20
N THR A 42 -8.90 -0.73 -7.24
CA THR A 42 -9.15 0.71 -7.35
C THR A 42 -8.70 1.27 -8.70
N LEU A 43 -7.62 0.74 -9.29
CA LEU A 43 -7.09 1.20 -10.56
C LEU A 43 -7.89 0.67 -11.76
N MET A 44 -8.12 1.55 -12.73
CA MET A 44 -8.81 1.26 -13.99
C MET A 44 -7.85 1.38 -15.18
N ASN A 45 -8.15 0.70 -16.29
CA ASN A 45 -7.45 0.94 -17.55
C ASN A 45 -7.64 2.40 -18.00
N ASP A 46 -6.70 2.95 -18.75
CA ASP A 46 -6.75 4.33 -19.27
C ASP A 46 -8.01 4.62 -20.09
N ASP A 47 -8.47 3.64 -20.86
CA ASP A 47 -9.69 3.70 -21.67
C ASP A 47 -10.98 3.48 -20.86
N LYS A 48 -10.85 3.25 -19.54
CA LYS A 48 -11.92 2.95 -18.58
C LYS A 48 -12.75 1.72 -18.95
N SER A 49 -12.22 0.81 -19.76
CA SER A 49 -12.89 -0.44 -20.16
C SER A 49 -13.15 -1.39 -19.00
N GLY A 50 -12.44 -1.23 -17.88
CA GLY A 50 -12.57 -2.06 -16.70
C GLY A 50 -11.38 -1.89 -15.74
N PRO A 51 -11.35 -2.69 -14.66
CA PRO A 51 -10.24 -2.71 -13.72
C PRO A 51 -8.92 -3.07 -14.39
N ALA A 52 -7.86 -2.39 -13.99
CA ALA A 52 -6.52 -2.63 -14.49
C ALA A 52 -6.01 -4.03 -14.08
N ARG A 53 -5.29 -4.68 -14.98
CA ARG A 53 -4.62 -5.97 -14.72
C ARG A 53 -3.15 -5.87 -15.05
N ALA A 54 -2.33 -6.53 -14.24
CA ALA A 54 -0.88 -6.54 -14.41
C ALA A 54 -0.30 -7.93 -14.22
N PHE A 55 0.83 -8.17 -14.88
CA PHE A 55 1.74 -9.26 -14.56
C PHE A 55 2.70 -8.79 -13.47
N VAL A 56 2.76 -9.51 -12.37
CA VAL A 56 3.56 -9.12 -11.19
C VAL A 56 4.38 -10.30 -10.68
N SER A 57 5.57 -10.01 -10.14
CA SER A 57 6.36 -11.02 -9.46
C SER A 57 5.85 -11.22 -8.04
N GLY A 58 5.88 -12.44 -7.54
CA GLY A 58 5.53 -12.77 -6.15
C GLY A 58 6.45 -12.13 -5.10
N LYS A 59 7.54 -11.48 -5.54
CA LYS A 59 8.41 -10.66 -4.68
C LYS A 59 7.80 -9.29 -4.37
N ASP A 60 6.92 -8.82 -5.26
CA ASP A 60 6.27 -7.50 -5.16
C ASP A 60 4.86 -7.63 -4.57
N ILE A 61 4.46 -8.85 -4.19
CA ILE A 61 3.16 -9.16 -3.57
C ILE A 61 3.35 -9.37 -2.08
N GLN A 62 2.53 -8.70 -1.28
CA GLN A 62 2.33 -8.98 0.14
C GLN A 62 0.85 -9.21 0.44
N PRO A 63 0.51 -9.92 1.54
CA PRO A 63 -0.86 -9.92 2.04
C PRO A 63 -1.34 -8.48 2.33
N VAL A 64 -2.63 -8.28 2.56
CA VAL A 64 -3.09 -7.02 3.17
C VAL A 64 -2.64 -7.00 4.64
N PRO A 65 -1.97 -5.94 5.13
CA PRO A 65 -1.55 -5.86 6.52
C PRO A 65 -2.77 -5.72 7.44
N GLU A 66 -2.64 -6.21 8.67
CA GLU A 66 -3.63 -5.91 9.71
C GLU A 66 -3.64 -4.40 10.00
N GLU A 67 -4.81 -3.78 9.86
CA GLU A 67 -5.02 -2.36 10.16
C GLU A 67 -4.97 -2.12 11.67
N ILE A 68 -3.77 -1.86 12.18
CA ILE A 68 -3.56 -1.54 13.59
C ILE A 68 -3.49 -0.02 13.74
N MET A 69 -4.52 0.56 14.35
CA MET A 69 -4.51 1.95 14.77
C MET A 69 -3.99 2.07 16.20
N PRO A 70 -2.98 2.91 16.47
CA PRO A 70 -2.49 3.12 17.82
C PRO A 70 -3.55 3.81 18.68
N GLU A 71 -3.83 3.28 19.88
CA GLU A 71 -4.84 3.83 20.80
C GLU A 71 -4.60 5.30 21.17
N LYS A 72 -3.34 5.72 21.21
CA LYS A 72 -2.92 7.08 21.58
C LYS A 72 -2.66 7.97 20.35
N GLY A 73 -3.04 7.52 19.16
CA GLY A 73 -2.64 8.13 17.90
C GLY A 73 -1.16 7.89 17.58
N PHE A 74 -0.73 8.43 16.45
CA PHE A 74 0.63 8.25 15.95
C PHE A 74 1.63 9.18 16.67
N SER A 75 2.91 8.81 16.62
CA SER A 75 4.03 9.54 17.20
C SER A 75 4.88 10.21 16.12
N LEU A 76 5.64 11.22 16.53
CA LEU A 76 6.63 11.84 15.65
C LEU A 76 7.65 10.79 15.19
N ASN A 77 7.98 10.79 13.90
CA ASN A 77 8.82 9.82 13.22
C ASN A 77 8.22 8.43 12.98
N ASP A 78 6.98 8.16 13.37
CA ASP A 78 6.33 6.90 12.98
C ASP A 78 6.29 6.82 11.44
N ARG A 79 6.61 5.63 10.92
CA ARG A 79 6.33 5.28 9.53
C ARG A 79 4.86 4.90 9.43
N VAL A 80 4.17 5.50 8.48
CA VAL A 80 2.73 5.32 8.26
C VAL A 80 2.48 5.07 6.78
N ASP A 81 1.41 4.35 6.47
CA ASP A 81 0.86 4.35 5.12
C ASP A 81 -0.30 5.33 5.07
N VAL A 82 -0.29 6.20 4.05
CA VAL A 82 -1.36 7.16 3.79
C VAL A 82 -2.11 6.74 2.54
N TYR A 83 -3.44 6.64 2.63
CA TYR A 83 -4.27 6.33 1.47
C TYR A 83 -4.41 7.57 0.58
N TYR A 84 -3.79 7.53 -0.59
CA TYR A 84 -3.75 8.63 -1.55
C TYR A 84 -3.67 8.08 -2.98
N ARG A 85 -4.35 8.72 -3.94
CA ARG A 85 -4.37 8.29 -5.35
C ARG A 85 -4.55 6.77 -5.52
N GLU A 86 -5.59 6.24 -4.87
CA GLU A 86 -6.02 4.84 -5.03
C GLU A 86 -5.06 3.77 -4.48
N GLY A 87 -4.01 4.19 -3.74
CA GLY A 87 -3.04 3.31 -3.09
C GLY A 87 -2.60 3.81 -1.71
N TRP A 88 -1.83 2.98 -1.03
CA TRP A 88 -1.20 3.25 0.27
C TRP A 88 0.23 3.72 0.06
N TRP A 89 0.57 4.91 0.54
CA TRP A 89 1.88 5.53 0.34
C TRP A 89 2.65 5.61 1.64
N VAL A 90 3.86 5.03 1.66
CA VAL A 90 4.73 5.05 2.82
C VAL A 90 5.24 6.47 3.05
N GLY A 91 4.93 6.98 4.22
CA GLY A 91 5.40 8.27 4.69
C GLY A 91 5.88 8.21 6.13
N LYS A 92 6.36 9.35 6.60
CA LYS A 92 6.87 9.53 7.96
C LYS A 92 6.25 10.77 8.57
N ILE A 93 5.80 10.66 9.82
CA ILE A 93 5.24 11.79 10.53
C ILE A 93 6.33 12.79 10.91
N THR A 94 6.19 14.02 10.43
CA THR A 94 7.13 15.14 10.66
C THR A 94 6.57 16.18 11.64
N GLU A 95 5.25 16.23 11.82
CA GLU A 95 4.59 17.16 12.74
C GLU A 95 3.28 16.58 13.27
N LYS A 96 2.99 16.84 14.55
CA LYS A 96 1.70 16.55 15.17
C LYS A 96 0.89 17.84 15.27
N LEU A 97 -0.26 17.88 14.60
CA LEU A 97 -1.23 18.97 14.69
C LEU A 97 -2.31 18.60 15.72
N GLU A 98 -3.29 19.47 15.92
CA GLU A 98 -4.34 19.25 16.95
C GLU A 98 -5.13 17.95 16.70
N ASN A 99 -5.55 17.71 15.46
CA ASN A 99 -6.36 16.54 15.07
C ASN A 99 -5.83 15.82 13.83
N GLU A 100 -4.64 16.20 13.35
CA GLU A 100 -4.07 15.76 12.07
C GLU A 100 -2.57 15.54 12.21
N TYR A 101 -1.97 14.94 11.20
CA TYR A 101 -0.54 14.67 11.14
C TYR A 101 0.02 15.21 9.83
N ARG A 102 1.17 15.88 9.91
CA ARG A 102 1.98 16.16 8.72
C ARG A 102 2.82 14.93 8.42
N VAL A 103 2.76 14.48 7.18
CA VAL A 103 3.45 13.29 6.69
C VAL A 103 4.33 13.68 5.52
N TRP A 104 5.60 13.30 5.59
CA TRP A 104 6.59 13.43 4.53
C TRP A 104 6.78 12.12 3.78
N PHE A 105 6.83 12.16 2.46
CA PHE A 105 7.00 11.01 1.58
C PHE A 105 8.45 10.98 1.07
N GLU A 106 9.21 9.98 1.51
CA GLU A 106 10.65 9.91 1.24
C GLU A 106 10.97 9.81 -0.26
N HIS A 107 10.17 9.08 -1.02
CA HIS A 107 10.41 8.83 -2.45
C HIS A 107 10.13 10.05 -3.34
N THR A 108 9.14 10.89 -2.99
CA THR A 108 8.77 12.06 -3.81
C THR A 108 9.33 13.38 -3.25
N GLY A 109 9.65 13.41 -1.95
CA GLY A 109 10.03 14.64 -1.24
C GLY A 109 8.83 15.52 -0.84
N ASP A 110 7.60 15.08 -1.11
CA ASP A 110 6.39 15.83 -0.82
C ASP A 110 6.00 15.75 0.67
N GLU A 111 5.18 16.71 1.11
CA GLU A 111 4.48 16.66 2.41
C GLU A 111 2.99 16.90 2.24
N GLY A 112 2.19 16.23 3.08
CA GLY A 112 0.75 16.43 3.17
C GLY A 112 0.27 16.42 4.62
N VAL A 113 -0.97 16.89 4.84
CA VAL A 113 -1.64 16.83 6.14
C VAL A 113 -2.81 15.88 6.02
N TYR A 114 -2.91 14.94 6.97
CA TYR A 114 -3.88 13.84 6.91
C TYR A 114 -4.55 13.63 8.27
N SER A 115 -5.84 13.26 8.23
CA SER A 115 -6.58 12.89 9.43
C SER A 115 -6.28 11.44 9.82
N PRO A 116 -6.19 11.12 11.13
CA PRO A 116 -5.87 9.78 11.61
C PRO A 116 -7.09 8.85 11.60
N THR A 117 -7.76 8.73 10.46
CA THR A 117 -8.84 7.75 10.26
C THR A 117 -8.27 6.48 9.65
N HIS A 118 -8.83 5.31 9.98
CA HIS A 118 -8.41 4.03 9.39
C HIS A 118 -8.54 4.00 7.86
N THR A 119 -9.43 4.82 7.30
CA THR A 119 -9.60 4.98 5.85
C THR A 119 -8.56 5.89 5.18
N GLN A 120 -7.75 6.62 5.94
CA GLN A 120 -6.75 7.56 5.43
C GLN A 120 -5.33 7.22 5.87
N MET A 121 -5.16 6.60 7.03
CA MET A 121 -3.85 6.33 7.61
C MET A 121 -3.85 5.00 8.34
N ARG A 122 -2.73 4.28 8.27
CA ARG A 122 -2.43 3.11 9.09
C ARG A 122 -0.95 3.09 9.46
N LEU A 123 -0.59 2.35 10.51
CA LEU A 123 0.82 2.15 10.83
C LEU A 123 1.48 1.34 9.72
N HIS A 124 2.64 1.80 9.25
CA HIS A 124 3.39 1.05 8.23
C HIS A 124 3.94 -0.24 8.83
N ARG A 125 3.90 -1.32 8.06
CA ARG A 125 4.50 -2.62 8.40
C ARG A 125 5.25 -3.16 7.21
N ASP A 126 6.42 -3.73 7.46
CA ASP A 126 7.20 -4.37 6.40
C ASP A 126 6.85 -5.87 6.33
N TRP A 127 6.62 -6.38 5.13
CA TRP A 127 6.44 -7.81 4.91
C TRP A 127 7.78 -8.50 4.67
N ILE A 128 8.32 -9.13 5.72
CA ILE A 128 9.68 -9.73 5.68
C ILE A 128 9.60 -11.23 5.97
N ASN A 129 10.08 -12.05 5.04
CA ASN A 129 10.19 -13.51 5.20
C ASN A 129 8.89 -14.19 5.65
N GLY A 130 7.75 -13.72 5.15
CA GLY A 130 6.45 -14.31 5.48
C GLY A 130 5.83 -13.82 6.79
N LYS A 131 6.32 -12.71 7.36
CA LYS A 131 5.80 -12.12 8.60
C LYS A 131 5.74 -10.59 8.47
N TRP A 132 4.71 -10.01 9.07
CA TRP A 132 4.61 -8.58 9.27
C TRP A 132 5.47 -8.15 10.45
N VAL A 133 6.39 -7.23 10.22
CA VAL A 133 7.20 -6.57 11.26
C VAL A 133 6.88 -5.09 11.36
#